data_AF-A0A542S630-F1
#
_entry.id   AF-A0A542S630-F1
#
_cell.length_a   1.000
_cell.length_b   1.000
_cell.length_c   1.000
_cell.angle_alpha   90.00
_cell.angle_beta   90.00
_cell.angle_gamma   90.00
#
_symmetry.space_group_name_H-M   'P 1'
#
loop_
_entity.id
_entity.type
_entity.pdbx_description
1 polymer ?
#
loop_
_entity_poly.entity_id
_entity_poly.type
_entity_poly.pdbx_seq_one_letter_code
_entity_poly.pdbx_strand_id
1 'polypeptide(L)'
;MTGHYDASAPPPDERGASLLDLASVDVDRRLTEVLDVVDDLAAEGEERRLAEGIDPTTVALFEAIAGAEDAPLVLRSLHRRVHEGRLTWTDVWVRPSDHDGGTRLLFTAMAAQGRGLAAEVARLAADDGDDGAGRAR
;
A
#
# COMPACT_ATOMS: atom_id res chain seq x y z
N MET A 1 17.18 -60.32 -33.20
CA MET A 1 16.25 -59.71 -32.24
C MET A 1 15.54 -58.56 -32.95
N THR A 2 14.39 -58.83 -33.55
CA THR A 2 13.56 -57.81 -34.20
C THR A 2 12.35 -57.58 -33.30
N GLY A 3 12.39 -56.50 -32.51
CA GLY A 3 11.27 -56.10 -31.67
C GLY A 3 10.06 -55.73 -32.54
N HIS A 4 8.93 -56.37 -32.28
CA HIS A 4 7.66 -56.07 -32.92
C HIS A 4 7.16 -54.70 -32.41
N TYR A 5 6.88 -53.78 -33.33
CA TYR A 5 6.15 -52.56 -33.02
C TYR A 5 4.66 -52.90 -32.95
N ASP A 6 4.12 -52.98 -31.73
CA ASP A 6 2.71 -53.21 -31.49
C ASP A 6 1.93 -51.90 -31.66
N ALA A 7 1.39 -51.69 -32.86
CA ALA A 7 0.55 -50.53 -33.19
C ALA A 7 -0.84 -50.57 -32.51
N SER A 8 -1.15 -51.63 -31.76
CA SER A 8 -2.35 -51.76 -30.93
C SER A 8 -2.15 -51.15 -29.54
N ALA A 9 -0.90 -50.90 -29.14
CA ALA A 9 -0.61 -50.18 -27.91
C ALA A 9 -1.02 -48.70 -28.09
N PRO A 10 -1.78 -48.12 -27.14
CA PRO A 10 -2.06 -46.69 -27.20
C PRO A 10 -0.74 -45.93 -27.29
N PRO A 11 -0.62 -44.93 -28.19
CA PRO A 11 0.60 -44.14 -28.27
C PRO A 11 0.93 -43.59 -26.89
N PRO A 12 2.22 -43.55 -26.48
CA PRO A 12 2.57 -42.96 -25.20
C PRO A 12 2.01 -41.53 -25.17
N ASP A 13 1.41 -41.15 -24.04
CA ASP A 13 0.62 -39.93 -23.84
C ASP A 13 1.49 -38.65 -23.84
N GLU A 14 2.58 -38.64 -24.60
CA GLU A 14 3.58 -37.58 -24.72
C GLU A 14 3.00 -36.30 -25.36
N ARG A 15 1.95 -36.46 -26.19
CA ARG A 15 1.24 -35.32 -26.81
C ARG A 15 0.41 -34.55 -25.78
N GLY A 16 -0.21 -35.23 -24.83
CA GLY A 16 -0.97 -34.60 -23.74
C GLY A 16 -0.07 -33.80 -22.80
N ALA A 17 1.08 -34.38 -22.44
CA ALA A 17 2.12 -33.70 -21.67
C ALA A 17 2.66 -32.46 -22.40
N SER A 18 2.99 -32.58 -23.70
CA SER A 18 3.50 -31.45 -24.49
C SER A 18 2.50 -30.30 -24.65
N LEU A 19 1.19 -30.59 -24.77
CA LEU A 19 0.17 -29.53 -24.86
C LEU A 19 -0.03 -28.81 -23.51
N LEU A 20 0.04 -29.53 -22.40
CA LEU A 20 -0.03 -28.94 -21.06
C LEU A 20 1.21 -28.08 -20.78
N ASP A 21 2.39 -28.53 -21.17
CA ASP A 21 3.63 -27.77 -21.02
C ASP A 21 3.59 -26.48 -21.86
N LEU A 22 3.12 -26.54 -23.11
CA LEU A 22 2.94 -25.37 -23.96
C LEU A 22 1.90 -24.39 -23.40
N ALA A 23 0.81 -24.90 -22.84
CA ALA A 23 -0.20 -24.08 -22.18
C ALA A 23 0.36 -23.40 -20.92
N SER A 24 1.18 -24.10 -20.13
CA SER A 24 1.84 -23.51 -18.96
C SER A 24 2.79 -22.38 -19.37
N VAL A 25 3.60 -22.58 -20.41
CA VAL A 25 4.52 -21.56 -20.92
C VAL A 25 3.77 -20.33 -21.43
N ASP A 26 2.64 -20.51 -22.11
CA ASP A 26 1.81 -19.38 -22.56
C ASP A 26 1.18 -18.62 -21.39
N VAL A 27 0.72 -19.33 -20.35
CA VAL A 27 0.21 -18.73 -19.11
C VAL A 27 1.31 -17.94 -18.40
N ASP A 28 2.52 -18.50 -18.24
CA ASP A 28 3.64 -17.83 -17.58
C ASP A 28 4.08 -16.57 -18.35
N ARG A 29 4.14 -16.66 -19.69
CA ARG A 29 4.41 -15.50 -20.55
C ARG A 29 3.36 -14.42 -20.36
N ARG A 30 2.07 -14.79 -20.42
CA ARG A 30 0.97 -13.84 -20.25
C ARG A 30 0.94 -13.23 -18.86
N LEU A 31 1.24 -14.02 -17.83
CA LEU A 31 1.36 -13.51 -16.46
C LEU A 31 2.50 -12.50 -16.36
N THR A 32 3.66 -12.81 -16.92
CA THR A 32 4.80 -11.89 -16.97
C THR A 32 4.44 -10.59 -17.67
N GLU A 33 3.81 -10.67 -18.86
CA GLU A 33 3.34 -9.50 -19.61
C GLU A 33 2.33 -8.65 -18.81
N VAL A 34 1.45 -9.28 -18.02
CA VAL A 34 0.51 -8.57 -17.15
C VAL A 34 1.22 -7.93 -15.96
N LEU A 35 2.19 -8.61 -15.35
CA LEU A 35 2.98 -8.07 -14.24
C LEU A 35 3.81 -6.87 -14.69
N ASP A 36 4.41 -6.91 -15.89
CA ASP A 36 5.14 -5.77 -16.46
C ASP A 36 4.21 -4.55 -16.62
N VAL A 37 3.00 -4.74 -17.14
CA VAL A 37 2.00 -3.66 -17.25
C VAL A 37 1.59 -3.13 -15.87
N VAL A 38 1.44 -4.01 -14.87
CA VAL A 38 1.11 -3.58 -13.49
C VAL A 38 2.24 -2.77 -12.89
N ASP A 39 3.49 -3.16 -13.11
CA ASP A 39 4.68 -2.45 -12.63
C ASP A 39 4.80 -1.06 -13.28
N ASP A 40 4.59 -0.97 -14.59
CA ASP A 40 4.55 0.31 -15.33
C ASP A 40 3.46 1.23 -14.77
N LEU A 41 2.24 0.72 -14.58
CA LEU A 41 1.13 1.49 -14.00
C LEU A 41 1.40 1.92 -12.56
N ALA A 42 2.07 1.08 -11.77
CA ALA A 42 2.47 1.41 -10.41
C ALA A 42 3.51 2.53 -10.39
N ALA A 43 4.51 2.48 -11.29
CA ALA A 43 5.51 3.52 -11.46
C ALA A 43 4.89 4.86 -11.91
N GLU A 44 4.01 4.85 -12.92
CA GLU A 44 3.28 6.05 -13.33
C GLU A 44 2.41 6.62 -12.20
N GLY A 45 1.78 5.74 -11.42
CA GLY A 45 0.99 6.13 -10.25
C GLY A 45 1.83 6.74 -9.13
N GLU A 46 3.07 6.29 -8.96
CA GLU A 46 4.06 6.86 -8.04
C GLU A 46 4.47 8.27 -8.48
N GLU A 47 4.90 8.43 -9.73
CA GLU A 47 5.31 9.73 -10.27
C GLU A 47 4.20 10.77 -10.16
N ARG A 48 2.96 10.37 -10.44
CA ARG A 48 1.79 11.24 -10.31
C ARG A 48 1.59 11.69 -8.86
N ARG A 49 1.65 10.79 -7.89
CA ARG A 49 1.50 11.11 -6.46
C ARG A 49 2.65 11.98 -5.94
N LEU A 50 3.87 11.77 -6.42
CA LEU A 50 5.00 12.66 -6.12
C LEU A 50 4.77 14.08 -6.65
N ALA A 51 4.19 14.21 -7.86
CA ALA A 51 3.86 15.50 -8.45
C ALA A 51 2.66 16.19 -7.75
N GLU A 52 1.65 15.43 -7.34
CA GLU A 52 0.51 15.93 -6.55
C GLU A 52 0.96 16.41 -5.16
N GLY A 53 1.94 15.72 -4.57
CA GLY A 53 2.45 16.04 -3.25
C GLY A 53 1.59 15.48 -2.12
N ILE A 54 1.84 15.97 -0.92
CA ILE A 54 1.12 15.59 0.30
C ILE A 54 0.39 16.82 0.86
N ASP A 55 -0.83 16.62 1.38
CA ASP A 55 -1.61 17.68 2.01
C ASP A 55 -0.87 18.29 3.23
N PRO A 56 -0.86 19.63 3.38
CA PRO A 56 -0.16 20.29 4.50
C PRO A 56 -0.58 19.85 5.90
N THR A 57 -1.84 19.46 6.09
CA THR A 57 -2.38 18.92 7.35
C THR A 57 -1.74 17.57 7.68
N THR A 58 -1.54 16.73 6.66
CA THR A 58 -0.86 15.45 6.83
C THR A 58 0.62 15.65 7.12
N VAL A 59 1.26 16.63 6.47
CA VAL A 59 2.64 17.04 6.79
C VAL A 59 2.76 17.48 8.25
N ALA A 60 1.89 18.37 8.72
CA ALA A 60 1.90 18.83 10.10
C ALA A 60 1.71 17.69 11.10
N LEU A 61 0.90 16.69 10.75
CA LEU A 61 0.72 15.49 11.57
C LEU A 61 1.97 14.60 11.59
N PHE A 62 2.65 14.44 10.45
CA PHE A 62 3.91 13.71 10.38
C PHE A 62 5.00 14.40 11.21
N GLU A 63 5.11 15.72 11.09
CA GLU A 63 5.98 16.56 11.93
C GLU A 63 5.69 16.35 13.42
N ALA A 64 4.43 16.44 13.83
CA ALA A 64 4.05 16.28 15.23
C ALA A 64 4.35 14.88 15.78
N ILE A 65 4.08 13.81 15.01
CA ILE A 65 4.31 12.43 15.46
C ILE A 65 5.79 12.09 15.50
N ALA A 66 6.53 12.45 14.45
CA ALA A 66 7.92 12.03 14.30
C ALA A 66 8.91 12.95 15.04
N GLY A 67 8.53 14.21 15.25
CA GLY A 67 9.27 15.21 16.01
C GLY A 67 8.99 15.23 17.52
N ALA A 68 8.02 14.44 18.00
CA ALA A 68 7.73 14.35 19.42
C ALA A 68 8.95 13.83 20.22
N GLU A 69 9.16 14.36 21.42
CA GLU A 69 10.30 14.02 22.28
C GLU A 69 10.35 12.50 22.60
N ASP A 70 9.18 11.92 22.85
CA ASP A 70 8.97 10.50 23.15
C ASP A 70 8.80 9.62 21.90
N ALA A 71 8.93 10.18 20.69
CA ALA A 71 8.80 9.42 19.46
C ALA A 71 9.85 8.30 19.39
N PRO A 72 9.50 7.09 18.89
CA PRO A 72 10.46 6.02 18.65
C PRO A 72 11.67 6.51 17.85
N LEU A 73 12.88 6.01 18.17
CA LEU A 73 14.13 6.45 17.54
C LEU A 73 14.08 6.41 16.00
N VAL A 74 13.42 5.40 15.43
CA VAL A 74 13.24 5.27 13.97
C VAL A 74 12.46 6.45 13.37
N LEU A 75 11.43 6.95 14.06
CA LEU A 75 10.64 8.10 13.61
C LEU A 75 11.42 9.41 13.77
N ARG A 76 12.15 9.59 14.89
CA ARG A 76 13.03 10.75 15.05
C ARG A 76 14.15 10.79 14.01
N SER A 77 14.69 9.63 13.62
CA SER A 77 15.68 9.54 12.53
C SER A 77 15.08 9.91 11.19
N LEU A 78 13.84 9.48 10.92
CA LEU A 78 13.09 9.86 9.72
C LEU A 78 12.83 11.38 9.68
N HIS A 79 12.30 11.94 10.77
CA HIS A 79 12.08 13.38 10.95
C HIS A 79 13.34 14.20 10.70
N ARG A 80 14.46 13.81 11.32
CA ARG A 80 15.75 14.45 11.13
C ARG A 80 16.21 14.42 9.66
N ARG A 81 16.04 13.31 8.94
CA ARG A 81 16.42 13.22 7.51
C ARG A 81 15.58 14.17 6.66
N VAL A 82 14.30 14.34 6.97
CA VAL A 82 13.44 15.31 6.29
C VAL A 82 13.85 16.74 6.60
N HIS A 83 14.09 17.07 7.87
CA HIS A 83 14.55 18.40 8.29
C HIS A 83 15.92 18.76 7.69
N GLU A 84 16.83 17.80 7.53
CA GLU A 84 18.13 17.99 6.88
C GLU A 84 18.05 18.04 5.34
N GLY A 85 16.84 17.91 4.75
CA GLY A 85 16.63 17.95 3.31
C GLY A 85 17.12 16.70 2.55
N ARG A 86 17.39 15.60 3.27
CA ARG A 86 17.82 14.32 2.68
C ARG A 86 16.65 13.45 2.21
N LEU A 87 15.45 13.76 2.68
CA LEU A 87 14.17 13.15 2.32
C LEU A 87 13.09 14.24 2.31
N THR A 88 11.94 13.96 1.69
CA THR A 88 10.75 14.81 1.83
C THR A 88 9.60 14.02 2.47
N TRP A 89 8.65 14.72 3.10
CA TRP A 89 7.43 14.05 3.57
C TRP A 89 6.59 13.48 2.43
N THR A 90 6.67 14.07 1.24
CA THR A 90 6.08 13.51 0.02
C THR A 90 6.70 12.15 -0.27
N ASP A 91 8.04 12.01 -0.32
CA ASP A 91 8.68 10.71 -0.57
C ASP A 91 8.27 9.65 0.45
N VAL A 92 8.14 10.03 1.72
CA VAL A 92 7.71 9.13 2.79
C VAL A 92 6.25 8.75 2.66
N TRP A 93 5.39 9.67 2.25
CA TRP A 93 3.97 9.43 2.04
C TRP A 93 3.70 8.51 0.86
N VAL A 94 4.42 8.73 -0.24
CA VAL A 94 4.19 8.00 -1.47
C VAL A 94 4.83 6.60 -1.42
N ARG A 95 6.01 6.47 -0.80
CA ARG A 95 6.75 5.19 -0.60
C ARG A 95 7.08 4.90 0.87
N PRO A 96 6.08 4.69 1.73
CA PRO A 96 6.30 4.53 3.17
C PRO A 96 7.12 3.28 3.53
N SER A 97 7.07 2.24 2.69
CA SER A 97 7.84 1.00 2.87
C SER A 97 9.33 1.14 2.57
N ASP A 98 9.72 2.13 1.76
CA ASP A 98 11.11 2.34 1.33
C ASP A 98 11.94 3.04 2.41
N HIS A 99 11.28 3.61 3.42
CA HIS A 99 11.93 4.35 4.48
C HIS A 99 11.73 3.67 5.83
N ASP A 100 12.83 3.44 6.55
CA ASP A 100 12.77 2.97 7.94
C ASP A 100 11.81 3.85 8.76
N GLY A 101 10.74 3.23 9.27
CA GLY A 101 9.71 3.88 10.06
C GLY A 101 8.58 4.56 9.27
N GLY A 102 8.66 4.65 7.94
CA GLY A 102 7.64 5.32 7.10
C GLY A 102 6.28 4.66 7.20
N THR A 103 6.19 3.34 7.04
CA THR A 103 4.94 2.58 7.24
C THR A 103 4.37 2.77 8.65
N ARG A 104 5.22 2.77 9.68
CA ARG A 104 4.78 3.01 11.06
C ARG A 104 4.24 4.42 11.25
N LEU A 105 4.89 5.43 10.67
CA LEU A 105 4.45 6.82 10.71
C LEU A 105 3.07 6.96 10.06
N LEU A 106 2.89 6.37 8.87
CA LEU A 106 1.61 6.38 8.16
C LEU A 106 0.48 5.78 9.00
N PHE A 107 0.66 4.59 9.57
CA PHE A 107 -0.36 3.97 10.42
C PHE A 107 -0.63 4.77 11.71
N THR A 108 0.40 5.37 12.29
CA THR A 108 0.25 6.20 13.49
C THR A 108 -0.55 7.47 13.19
N ALA A 109 -0.30 8.10 12.03
CA ALA A 109 -1.03 9.25 11.55
C ALA A 109 -2.51 8.93 11.27
N MET A 110 -2.78 7.84 10.56
CA MET A 110 -4.16 7.39 10.31
C MET A 110 -4.90 7.10 11.62
N ALA A 111 -4.25 6.45 12.58
CA ALA A 111 -4.82 6.21 13.90
C ALA A 111 -5.10 7.50 14.68
N ALA A 112 -4.24 8.51 14.57
CA ALA A 112 -4.44 9.81 15.20
C ALA A 112 -5.62 10.58 14.56
N GLN A 113 -5.70 10.60 13.23
CA GLN A 113 -6.82 11.21 12.50
C GLN A 113 -8.15 10.54 12.83
N GLY A 114 -8.19 9.20 12.87
CA GLY A 114 -9.40 8.46 13.23
C GLY A 114 -9.91 8.78 14.63
N ARG A 115 -9.02 8.97 15.61
CA ARG A 115 -9.39 9.43 16.96
C ARG A 115 -9.94 10.86 16.96
N GLY A 116 -9.35 11.75 16.19
CA GLY A 116 -9.84 13.13 16.03
C GLY A 116 -11.25 13.18 15.46
N LEU A 117 -11.51 12.41 14.40
CA LEU A 117 -12.84 12.29 13.79
C LEU A 117 -13.87 11.72 14.77
N ALA A 118 -13.52 10.65 15.49
CA ALA A 118 -14.43 10.06 16.49
C ALA A 118 -14.80 11.05 17.59
N ALA A 119 -13.83 11.87 18.05
CA ALA A 119 -14.09 12.92 19.04
C ALA A 119 -14.98 14.05 18.49
N GLU A 120 -14.86 14.39 17.21
CA GLU A 120 -15.73 15.38 16.55
C GLU A 120 -17.18 14.88 16.46
N VAL A 121 -17.37 13.64 16.01
CA VAL A 121 -18.69 13.00 15.92
C VAL A 121 -19.36 12.93 17.30
N ALA A 122 -18.60 12.59 18.34
CA ALA A 122 -19.11 12.57 19.71
C ALA A 122 -19.53 13.95 20.22
N ARG A 123 -18.81 15.01 19.84
CA ARG A 123 -19.18 16.40 20.19
C ARG A 123 -20.48 16.83 19.51
N LEU A 124 -20.61 16.60 18.19
CA LEU A 124 -21.83 16.92 17.45
C LEU A 124 -23.06 16.16 18.00
N ALA A 125 -22.90 14.89 18.36
CA ALA A 125 -23.98 14.10 18.95
C ALA A 125 -24.39 14.59 20.36
N ALA A 126 -23.49 15.24 21.10
CA ALA A 126 -23.79 15.81 22.41
C ALA A 126 -24.55 17.15 22.29
N ASP A 127 -24.20 17.98 21.31
CA ASP A 127 -24.85 19.27 21.06
C ASP A 127 -26.32 19.10 20.60
N ASP A 128 -26.62 18.11 19.76
CA ASP A 128 -28.00 17.80 19.32
C ASP A 128 -28.91 17.30 20.48
N GLY A 129 -28.31 16.82 21.59
CA GLY A 129 -29.03 16.34 22.76
C GLY A 129 -29.50 17.43 23.73
N ASP A 130 -28.87 18.62 23.71
CA ASP A 130 -29.14 19.71 24.64
C ASP A 130 -30.30 20.61 24.17
N ASP A 131 -30.49 20.77 22.86
CA ASP A 131 -31.56 21.58 22.26
C ASP A 131 -32.98 21.02 22.50
N GLY A 132 -33.11 19.76 22.89
CA GLY A 132 -34.39 19.12 23.21
C GLY A 132 -34.89 19.35 24.65
N ALA A 133 -34.00 19.67 25.59
CA ALA A 133 -34.33 19.76 27.02
C ALA A 133 -34.80 21.17 27.47
N GLY A 134 -34.50 22.21 26.68
CA GLY A 134 -34.79 23.61 27.02
C GLY A 134 -36.18 24.14 26.64
N ARG A 135 -36.99 23.41 25.85
CA ARG A 135 -38.30 23.89 25.34
C ARG A 135 -39.53 23.50 26.17
N ALA A 136 -39.33 22.87 27.33
CA ALA A 136 -40.42 22.47 28.23
C ALA A 136 -40.33 23.17 29.59
N ARG A 137 -40.34 24.51 29.62
CA ARG A 137 -40.68 25.29 30.83
C ARG A 137 -41.39 26.58 30.46
#